data_AF-A0A0D6LML3-F1
#
_entry.id   AF-A0A0D6LML3-F1
#
_cell.length_a   1.000
_cell.length_b   1.000
_cell.length_c   1.000
_cell.angle_alpha   90.00
_cell.angle_beta   90.00
_cell.angle_gamma   90.00
#
_symmetry.space_group_name_H-M   'P 1'
#
loop_
_entity.id
_entity.type
_entity.pdbx_description
1 polymer ?
#
loop_
_entity_poly.entity_id
_entity_poly.type
_entity_poly.pdbx_seq_one_letter_code
_entity_poly.pdbx_strand_id
1 'polypeptide(L)'
;MQSEPPLATPTVRPLELPTLPLPKFSGNVWEWDNFWELFHSNVHSQSLSELHKFNYLLNALKGEALEAVKKFQVTRENYARALDFLKNKYGNTEELVFRLIDKLDSCSLCSPAIRDQRKLFEQIQVVVTQLEQKGENVNSQWLIRRILSKFPHGIQRRVLVKKQTLTMDNTFTMDMLFQLLEETISNEEMVTLYTGGNDRSA
;
A
#
# COMPACT_ATOMS: atom_id res chain seq x y z
N MET A 1 4.75 72.38 -27.99
CA MET A 1 4.00 71.20 -27.50
C MET A 1 4.46 70.01 -28.32
N GLN A 2 5.40 69.23 -27.80
CA GLN A 2 5.86 67.98 -28.43
C GLN A 2 4.99 66.85 -27.89
N SER A 3 4.27 66.17 -28.77
CA SER A 3 3.45 65.00 -28.46
C SER A 3 4.33 63.76 -28.38
N GLU A 4 4.34 63.13 -27.22
CA GLU A 4 5.06 61.90 -26.88
C GLU A 4 4.40 60.69 -27.58
N PRO A 5 5.17 59.72 -28.11
CA PRO A 5 4.61 58.54 -28.77
C PRO A 5 4.02 57.55 -27.74
N PRO A 6 3.00 56.75 -28.11
CA PRO A 6 2.35 55.84 -27.18
C PRO A 6 3.29 54.69 -26.78
N LEU A 7 3.41 54.46 -25.46
CA LEU A 7 4.11 53.33 -24.87
C LEU A 7 3.53 52.02 -25.41
N ALA A 8 4.36 51.24 -26.11
CA ALA A 8 4.03 49.87 -26.50
C ALA A 8 3.77 49.04 -25.24
N THR A 9 2.55 48.53 -25.09
CA THR A 9 2.20 47.57 -24.05
C THR A 9 3.07 46.32 -24.21
N PRO A 10 3.75 45.83 -23.16
CA PRO A 10 4.50 44.60 -23.25
C PRO A 10 3.53 43.44 -23.53
N THR A 11 3.63 42.88 -24.72
CA THR A 11 2.94 41.64 -25.10
C THR A 11 3.50 40.53 -24.21
N VAL A 12 2.77 40.18 -23.16
CA VAL A 12 3.03 38.99 -22.35
C VAL A 12 2.81 37.80 -23.28
N ARG A 13 3.89 37.24 -23.83
CA ARG A 13 3.82 35.97 -24.53
C ARG A 13 3.42 34.93 -23.48
N PRO A 14 2.31 34.19 -23.67
CA PRO A 14 2.01 33.07 -22.79
C PRO A 14 3.24 32.17 -22.75
N LEU A 15 3.73 31.83 -21.55
CA LEU A 15 4.70 30.75 -21.43
C LEU A 15 4.00 29.51 -21.97
N GLU A 16 4.39 29.06 -23.17
CA GLU A 16 4.00 27.76 -23.68
C GLU A 16 4.75 26.71 -22.86
N LEU A 17 4.12 26.31 -21.75
CA LEU A 17 4.61 25.20 -20.94
C LEU A 17 4.54 23.92 -21.79
N PRO A 18 5.57 23.05 -21.72
CA PRO A 18 5.52 21.77 -22.40
C PRO A 18 4.27 20.99 -21.98
N THR A 19 3.64 20.30 -22.93
CA THR A 19 2.49 19.44 -22.65
C THR A 19 2.88 18.38 -21.63
N LEU A 20 2.24 18.42 -20.45
CA LEU A 20 2.46 17.44 -19.40
C LEU A 20 2.10 16.04 -19.93
N PRO A 21 2.98 15.04 -19.81
CA PRO A 21 2.68 13.70 -20.28
C PRO A 21 1.51 13.13 -19.49
N LEU A 22 0.60 12.44 -20.17
CA LEU A 22 -0.52 11.78 -19.52
C LEU A 22 0.00 10.77 -18.48
N PRO A 23 -0.46 10.85 -17.22
CA PRO A 23 -0.04 9.91 -16.19
C PRO A 23 -0.46 8.49 -16.62
N LYS A 24 0.34 7.49 -16.23
CA LYS A 24 0.05 6.09 -16.53
C LYS A 24 -0.40 5.37 -15.27
N PHE A 25 -1.48 4.60 -15.37
CA PHE A 25 -2.03 3.84 -14.24
C PHE A 25 -2.27 2.40 -14.62
N SER A 26 -1.61 1.49 -13.89
CA SER A 26 -1.64 0.05 -14.16
C SER A 26 -2.77 -0.71 -13.43
N GLY A 27 -3.46 -0.05 -12.49
CA GLY A 27 -4.32 -0.72 -11.50
C GLY A 27 -3.67 -0.85 -10.13
N ASN A 28 -2.48 -0.28 -9.95
CA ASN A 28 -1.85 -0.22 -8.65
C ASN A 28 -2.58 0.79 -7.74
N VAL A 29 -3.33 0.30 -6.74
CA VAL A 29 -4.06 1.13 -5.76
C VAL A 29 -3.14 2.21 -5.12
N TRP A 30 -1.84 1.95 -4.98
CA TRP A 30 -0.85 2.91 -4.44
C TRP A 30 -0.68 4.17 -5.27
N GLU A 31 -0.81 4.02 -6.58
CA GLU A 31 -0.63 5.11 -7.53
C GLU A 31 -1.93 5.88 -7.74
N TRP A 32 -3.06 5.41 -7.20
CA TRP A 32 -4.37 5.92 -7.55
C TRP A 32 -4.53 7.40 -7.21
N ASP A 33 -4.20 7.83 -5.99
CA ASP A 33 -4.43 9.22 -5.57
C ASP A 33 -3.59 10.18 -6.40
N ASN A 34 -2.30 9.89 -6.58
CA ASN A 34 -1.40 10.67 -7.44
C ASN A 34 -1.87 10.65 -8.91
N PHE A 35 -2.21 9.47 -9.44
CA PHE A 35 -2.77 9.35 -10.78
C PHE A 35 -4.03 10.20 -10.94
N TRP A 36 -4.95 10.13 -9.98
CA TRP A 36 -6.21 10.83 -10.02
C TRP A 36 -6.01 12.33 -9.94
N GLU A 37 -5.13 12.85 -9.07
CA GLU A 37 -4.82 14.28 -9.02
C GLU A 37 -4.21 14.79 -10.34
N LEU A 38 -3.25 14.05 -10.90
CA LEU A 38 -2.62 14.40 -12.18
C LEU A 38 -3.59 14.28 -13.35
N PHE A 39 -4.41 13.23 -13.40
CA PHE A 39 -5.39 13.05 -14.46
C PHE A 39 -6.52 14.09 -14.34
N HIS A 40 -6.92 14.40 -13.11
CA HIS A 40 -7.97 15.38 -12.84
C HIS A 40 -7.56 16.77 -13.33
N SER A 41 -6.36 17.22 -12.94
CA SER A 41 -5.82 18.52 -13.32
C SER A 41 -5.52 18.66 -14.81
N ASN A 42 -4.98 17.61 -15.45
CA ASN A 42 -4.55 17.66 -16.85
C ASN A 42 -5.67 17.35 -17.86
N VAL A 43 -6.71 16.60 -17.47
CA VAL A 43 -7.74 16.11 -18.41
C VAL A 43 -9.15 16.35 -17.90
N HIS A 44 -9.48 15.92 -16.67
CA HIS A 44 -10.87 15.92 -16.20
C HIS A 44 -11.44 17.33 -16.02
N SER A 45 -10.63 18.26 -15.48
CA SER A 45 -10.98 19.66 -15.24
C SER A 45 -11.02 20.52 -16.51
N GLN A 46 -10.42 20.03 -17.61
CA GLN A 46 -10.37 20.74 -18.87
C GLN A 46 -11.74 20.72 -19.56
N SER A 47 -12.04 21.76 -20.33
CA SER A 47 -13.27 21.91 -21.12
C SER A 47 -13.28 21.02 -22.38
N LEU A 48 -12.98 19.74 -22.21
CA LEU A 48 -12.99 18.70 -23.24
C LEU A 48 -14.34 17.98 -23.25
N SER A 49 -14.74 17.43 -24.41
CA SER A 49 -15.91 16.56 -24.45
C SER A 49 -15.63 15.25 -23.69
N GLU A 50 -16.66 14.67 -23.07
CA GLU A 50 -16.50 13.43 -22.29
C GLU A 50 -15.95 12.28 -23.16
N LEU A 51 -16.27 12.26 -24.47
CA LEU A 51 -15.71 11.27 -25.39
C LEU A 51 -14.19 11.45 -25.55
N HIS A 52 -13.69 12.69 -25.64
CA HIS A 52 -12.25 12.95 -25.65
C HIS A 52 -11.62 12.59 -24.31
N LYS A 53 -12.24 12.97 -23.17
CA LYS A 53 -11.77 12.57 -21.84
C LYS A 53 -11.71 11.06 -21.68
N PHE A 54 -12.65 10.32 -22.25
CA PHE A 54 -12.65 8.86 -22.21
C PHE A 54 -11.51 8.27 -23.03
N ASN A 55 -11.24 8.81 -24.22
CA ASN A 55 -10.07 8.41 -25.00
C ASN A 55 -8.76 8.70 -24.23
N TYR A 56 -8.66 9.86 -23.58
CA TYR A 56 -7.52 10.17 -22.72
C TYR A 56 -7.40 9.22 -21.52
N LEU A 57 -8.53 8.88 -20.88
CA LEU A 57 -8.57 7.91 -19.80
C LEU A 57 -8.03 6.55 -20.28
N LEU A 58 -8.54 6.01 -21.38
CA LEU A 58 -8.06 4.74 -21.94
C LEU A 58 -6.56 4.76 -22.26
N ASN A 59 -6.04 5.88 -22.78
CA ASN A 59 -4.61 6.04 -23.03
C ASN A 59 -3.78 6.15 -21.74
N ALA A 60 -4.36 6.69 -20.68
CA ALA A 60 -3.73 6.82 -19.37
C ALA A 60 -3.71 5.49 -18.61
N LEU A 61 -4.63 4.57 -18.91
CA LEU A 61 -4.69 3.25 -18.27
C LEU A 61 -3.77 2.21 -18.95
N LYS A 62 -3.28 1.26 -18.16
CA LYS A 62 -2.51 0.09 -18.59
C LYS A 62 -2.91 -1.13 -17.74
N GLY A 63 -2.46 -2.32 -18.16
CA GLY A 63 -2.60 -3.54 -17.37
C GLY A 63 -4.04 -3.83 -16.94
N GLU A 64 -4.21 -4.17 -15.67
CA GLU A 64 -5.51 -4.57 -15.11
C GLU A 64 -6.54 -3.43 -15.17
N ALA A 65 -6.13 -2.19 -14.90
CA ALA A 65 -7.06 -1.05 -14.92
C ALA A 65 -7.64 -0.80 -16.32
N LEU A 66 -6.81 -0.95 -17.36
CA LEU A 66 -7.27 -0.82 -18.75
C LEU A 66 -8.25 -1.95 -19.10
N GLU A 67 -7.93 -3.19 -18.77
CA GLU A 67 -8.81 -4.33 -19.04
C GLU A 67 -10.14 -4.24 -18.29
N ALA A 68 -10.15 -3.64 -17.10
CA ALA A 68 -11.38 -3.38 -16.37
C ALA A 68 -12.26 -2.33 -17.07
N VAL A 69 -11.66 -1.26 -17.60
CA VAL A 69 -12.37 -0.15 -18.25
C VAL A 69 -12.77 -0.45 -19.69
N LYS A 70 -12.04 -1.32 -20.41
CA LYS A 70 -12.41 -1.79 -21.76
C LYS A 70 -13.75 -2.52 -21.82
N LYS A 71 -14.29 -2.98 -20.68
CA LYS A 71 -15.61 -3.61 -20.58
C LYS A 71 -16.75 -2.61 -20.83
N PHE A 72 -16.49 -1.31 -20.69
CA PHE A 72 -17.43 -0.26 -20.98
C PHE A 72 -17.35 0.13 -22.46
N GLN A 73 -18.49 0.26 -23.13
CA GLN A 73 -18.51 0.82 -24.49
C GLN A 73 -18.06 2.27 -24.47
N VAL A 74 -17.21 2.68 -25.41
CA VAL A 74 -16.67 4.04 -25.50
C VAL A 74 -17.75 5.01 -25.99
N THR A 75 -18.58 5.48 -25.06
CA THR A 75 -19.64 6.46 -25.30
C THR A 75 -19.53 7.61 -24.29
N ARG A 76 -20.20 8.73 -24.58
CA ARG A 76 -20.20 9.92 -23.71
C ARG A 76 -20.75 9.59 -22.32
N GLU A 77 -21.78 8.77 -22.27
CA GLU A 77 -22.53 8.39 -21.06
C GLU A 77 -21.71 7.43 -20.17
N ASN A 78 -20.90 6.59 -20.79
CA ASN A 78 -20.12 5.57 -20.09
C ASN A 78 -18.81 6.11 -19.51
N TYR A 79 -18.35 7.30 -19.90
CA TYR A 79 -17.16 7.90 -19.30
C TYR A 79 -17.31 8.08 -17.79
N ALA A 80 -18.42 8.69 -17.35
CA ALA A 80 -18.69 8.88 -15.92
C ALA A 80 -18.75 7.54 -15.17
N ARG A 81 -19.41 6.54 -15.76
CA ARG A 81 -19.50 5.18 -15.18
C ARG A 81 -18.15 4.48 -15.07
N ALA A 82 -17.32 4.57 -16.10
CA ALA A 82 -15.98 4.00 -16.09
C ALA A 82 -15.09 4.67 -15.04
N LEU A 83 -15.22 6.00 -14.90
CA LEU A 83 -14.45 6.77 -13.94
C LEU A 83 -14.89 6.48 -12.49
N ASP A 84 -16.19 6.43 -12.23
CA ASP A 84 -16.74 6.06 -10.92
C ASP A 84 -16.36 4.63 -10.54
N PHE A 85 -16.37 3.70 -11.50
CA PHE A 85 -15.88 2.34 -11.28
C PHE A 85 -14.41 2.34 -10.82
N LEU A 86 -13.54 3.13 -11.47
CA LEU A 86 -12.14 3.23 -11.06
C LEU A 86 -12.00 3.87 -9.67
N LYS A 87 -12.71 4.96 -9.39
CA LYS A 87 -12.72 5.61 -8.06
C LYS A 87 -13.18 4.66 -6.97
N ASN A 88 -14.24 3.89 -7.20
CA ASN A 88 -14.74 2.94 -6.21
C ASN A 88 -13.77 1.77 -6.00
N LYS A 89 -13.11 1.30 -7.07
CA LYS A 89 -12.19 0.17 -7.01
C LYS A 89 -10.83 0.53 -6.41
N TYR A 90 -10.31 1.71 -6.74
CA TYR A 90 -8.93 2.11 -6.43
C TYR A 90 -8.82 3.30 -5.47
N GLY A 91 -9.88 4.11 -5.32
CA GLY A 91 -9.90 5.28 -4.45
C GLY A 91 -10.33 5.02 -3.01
N ASN A 92 -10.80 3.82 -2.68
CA ASN A 92 -11.11 3.47 -1.31
C ASN A 92 -9.90 2.81 -0.61
N THR A 93 -8.83 3.59 -0.46
CA THR A 93 -7.60 3.19 0.21
C THR A 93 -7.83 2.94 1.70
N GLU A 94 -8.68 3.75 2.34
CA GLU A 94 -9.00 3.68 3.76
C GLU A 94 -9.74 2.37 4.14
N GLU A 95 -10.78 1.98 3.41
CA GLU A 95 -11.48 0.69 3.62
C GLU A 95 -10.53 -0.51 3.44
N LEU A 96 -9.56 -0.39 2.53
CA LEU A 96 -8.58 -1.45 2.35
C LEU A 96 -7.59 -1.50 3.54
N VAL A 97 -7.16 -0.35 4.05
CA VAL A 97 -6.37 -0.28 5.29
C VAL A 97 -7.17 -0.85 6.47
N PHE A 98 -8.44 -0.46 6.65
CA PHE A 98 -9.30 -1.01 7.71
C PHE A 98 -9.43 -2.52 7.62
N ARG A 99 -9.69 -3.07 6.43
CA ARG A 99 -9.74 -4.53 6.25
C ARG A 99 -8.41 -5.22 6.54
N LEU A 100 -7.28 -4.59 6.24
CA LEU A 100 -5.95 -5.12 6.60
C LEU A 100 -5.73 -5.08 8.11
N ILE A 101 -6.16 -4.03 8.79
CA ILE A 101 -6.11 -3.92 10.25
C ILE A 101 -7.02 -4.97 10.90
N ASP A 102 -8.26 -5.14 10.43
CA ASP A 102 -9.19 -6.18 10.90
C ASP A 102 -8.63 -7.59 10.70
N LYS A 103 -7.98 -7.82 9.54
CA LYS A 103 -7.29 -9.07 9.25
C LYS A 103 -6.12 -9.29 10.22
N LEU A 104 -5.32 -8.25 10.47
CA LEU A 104 -4.24 -8.32 11.46
C LEU A 104 -4.78 -8.61 12.85
N ASP A 105 -5.89 -7.99 13.24
CA ASP A 105 -6.48 -8.17 14.57
C ASP A 105 -7.09 -9.55 14.75
N SER A 106 -7.73 -10.11 13.73
CA SER A 106 -8.27 -11.48 13.74
C SER A 106 -7.20 -12.58 13.69
N CYS A 107 -5.99 -12.30 13.20
CA CYS A 107 -4.86 -13.23 13.25
C CYS A 107 -4.57 -13.66 14.71
N SER A 108 -4.77 -14.94 15.00
CA SER A 108 -4.58 -15.54 16.31
C SER A 108 -4.02 -16.96 16.18
N LEU A 109 -3.38 -17.46 17.23
CA LEU A 109 -2.88 -18.83 17.26
C LEU A 109 -4.04 -19.81 17.42
N CYS A 110 -4.09 -20.81 16.54
CA CYS A 110 -5.01 -21.94 16.69
C CYS A 110 -4.57 -22.88 17.82
N SER A 111 -3.25 -23.01 18.03
CA SER A 111 -2.66 -23.83 19.09
C SER A 111 -1.26 -23.31 19.45
N PRO A 112 -0.68 -23.71 20.59
CA PRO A 112 0.70 -23.38 20.93
C PRO A 112 1.72 -24.14 20.07
N ALA A 113 1.31 -25.02 19.15
CA ALA A 113 2.23 -25.77 18.30
C ALA A 113 3.06 -24.85 17.41
N ILE A 114 4.34 -25.18 17.24
CA ILE A 114 5.28 -24.38 16.46
C ILE A 114 4.82 -24.15 15.02
N ARG A 115 4.16 -25.15 14.42
CA ARG A 115 3.58 -25.06 13.07
C ARG A 115 2.53 -23.95 12.95
N ASP A 116 1.70 -23.78 13.98
CA ASP A 116 0.66 -22.75 13.97
C ASP A 116 1.25 -21.36 14.24
N GLN A 117 2.35 -21.28 15.01
CA GLN A 117 3.13 -20.06 15.18
C GLN A 117 3.79 -19.61 13.86
N ARG A 118 4.34 -20.56 13.08
CA ARG A 118 4.89 -20.28 11.74
C ARG A 118 3.82 -19.73 10.79
N LYS A 119 2.66 -20.38 10.71
CA LYS A 119 1.54 -19.92 9.88
C LYS A 119 1.07 -18.52 10.28
N LEU A 120 0.96 -18.26 11.59
CA LEU A 120 0.60 -16.95 12.10
C LEU A 120 1.62 -15.90 11.69
N PHE A 121 2.92 -16.20 11.83
CA PHE A 121 3.99 -15.30 11.43
C PHE A 121 3.93 -14.94 9.95
N GLU A 122 3.79 -15.93 9.06
CA GLU A 122 3.66 -15.70 7.62
C GLU A 122 2.43 -14.83 7.27
N GLN A 123 1.29 -15.09 7.92
CA GLN A 123 0.07 -14.29 7.71
C GLN A 123 0.26 -12.84 8.14
N ILE A 124 0.85 -12.62 9.33
CA ILE A 124 1.13 -11.28 9.85
C ILE A 124 2.11 -10.56 8.93
N GLN A 125 3.18 -11.23 8.50
CA GLN A 125 4.18 -10.64 7.60
C GLN A 125 3.54 -10.15 6.31
N VAL A 126 2.69 -10.96 5.67
CA VAL A 126 1.96 -10.56 4.46
C VAL A 126 1.09 -9.33 4.71
N VAL A 127 0.32 -9.30 5.80
CA VAL A 127 -0.58 -8.17 6.11
C VAL A 127 0.21 -6.89 6.40
N VAL A 128 1.29 -6.98 7.17
CA VAL A 128 2.13 -5.84 7.53
C VAL A 128 2.90 -5.31 6.33
N THR A 129 3.44 -6.17 5.46
CA THR A 129 4.02 -5.74 4.19
C THR A 129 2.97 -5.03 3.33
N GLN A 130 1.72 -5.50 3.31
CA GLN A 130 0.64 -4.80 2.61
C GLN A 130 0.33 -3.44 3.25
N LEU A 131 0.31 -3.33 4.58
CA LEU A 131 0.13 -2.05 5.29
C LEU A 131 1.29 -1.07 5.01
N GLU A 132 2.53 -1.55 5.04
CA GLU A 132 3.70 -0.74 4.72
C GLU A 132 3.67 -0.24 3.27
N GLN A 133 3.28 -1.10 2.33
CA GLN A 133 3.02 -0.67 0.96
C GLN A 133 1.87 0.36 0.89
N LYS A 134 0.94 0.38 1.88
CA LYS A 134 -0.10 1.42 2.04
C LYS A 134 0.41 2.73 2.59
N GLY A 135 1.70 2.85 2.86
CA GLY A 135 2.27 4.04 3.49
C GLY A 135 1.88 4.14 4.97
N GLU A 136 1.31 3.08 5.54
CA GLU A 136 1.04 3.03 6.97
C GLU A 136 2.36 2.91 7.74
N ASN A 137 2.44 3.60 8.87
CA ASN A 137 3.61 3.54 9.72
C ASN A 137 3.64 2.22 10.51
N VAL A 138 4.20 1.19 9.89
CA VAL A 138 4.35 -0.13 10.52
C VAL A 138 5.38 -0.12 11.65
N ASN A 139 6.32 0.83 11.66
CA ASN A 139 7.36 0.93 12.68
C ASN A 139 6.87 1.58 13.99
N SER A 140 5.56 1.81 14.14
CA SER A 140 5.00 2.30 15.39
C SER A 140 5.18 1.30 16.53
N GLN A 141 5.61 1.80 17.69
CA GLN A 141 5.86 0.97 18.89
C GLN A 141 4.60 0.17 19.32
N TRP A 142 3.42 0.77 19.14
CA TRP A 142 2.16 0.11 19.42
C TRP A 142 1.93 -1.12 18.52
N LEU A 143 2.17 -1.01 17.21
CA LEU A 143 1.93 -2.11 16.27
C LEU A 143 2.90 -3.26 16.51
N ILE A 144 4.18 -2.93 16.72
CA ILE A 144 5.21 -3.89 17.10
C ILE A 144 4.78 -4.65 18.37
N ARG A 145 4.32 -3.94 19.40
CA ARG A 145 3.85 -4.54 20.65
C ARG A 145 2.59 -5.40 20.42
N ARG A 146 1.66 -4.94 19.58
CA ARG A 146 0.44 -5.65 19.21
C ARG A 146 0.75 -6.97 18.51
N ILE A 147 1.66 -6.97 17.54
CA ILE A 147 2.11 -8.18 16.84
C ILE A 147 2.80 -9.13 17.82
N LEU A 148 3.75 -8.64 18.62
CA LEU A 148 4.47 -9.47 19.58
C LEU A 148 3.51 -10.15 20.57
N SER A 149 2.44 -9.46 20.99
CA SER A 149 1.44 -10.02 21.91
C SER A 149 0.64 -11.20 21.34
N LYS A 150 0.65 -11.41 20.02
CA LYS A 150 -0.05 -12.53 19.36
C LYS A 150 0.72 -13.86 19.44
N PHE A 151 2.00 -13.83 19.81
CA PHE A 151 2.83 -15.03 19.98
C PHE A 151 2.84 -15.52 21.43
N PRO A 152 3.19 -16.78 21.72
CA PRO A 152 3.26 -17.28 23.10
C PRO A 152 4.37 -16.60 23.89
N HIS A 153 4.24 -16.54 25.23
CA HIS A 153 5.23 -15.91 26.11
C HIS A 153 6.66 -16.42 25.92
N GLY A 154 6.86 -17.68 25.53
CA GLY A 154 8.17 -18.24 25.20
C GLY A 154 8.87 -17.49 24.06
N ILE A 155 8.17 -17.29 22.94
CA ILE A 155 8.67 -16.54 21.79
C ILE A 155 8.88 -15.08 22.15
N GLN A 156 7.88 -14.47 22.82
CA GLN A 156 7.96 -13.07 23.24
C GLN A 156 9.23 -12.81 24.06
N ARG A 157 9.49 -13.67 25.05
CA ARG A 157 10.67 -13.56 25.93
C ARG A 157 11.97 -13.69 25.13
N ARG A 158 12.08 -14.67 24.25
CA ARG A 158 13.30 -14.87 23.44
C ARG A 158 13.57 -13.67 22.53
N VAL A 159 12.54 -13.16 21.85
CA VAL A 159 12.65 -11.95 21.01
C VAL A 159 13.07 -10.73 21.84
N LEU A 160 12.49 -10.51 23.02
CA LEU A 160 12.83 -9.37 23.88
C LEU A 160 14.26 -9.46 24.44
N VAL A 161 14.71 -10.65 24.82
CA VAL A 161 16.11 -10.86 25.26
C VAL A 161 17.08 -10.56 24.13
N LYS A 162 16.80 -11.04 22.91
CA LYS A 162 17.64 -10.76 21.73
C LYS A 162 17.60 -9.28 21.33
N LYS A 163 16.46 -8.62 21.45
CA LYS A 163 16.35 -7.17 21.22
C LYS A 163 17.35 -6.39 22.08
N GLN A 164 17.47 -6.72 23.38
CA GLN A 164 18.41 -6.06 24.29
C GLN A 164 19.87 -6.17 23.83
N THR A 165 20.22 -7.24 23.11
CA THR A 165 21.59 -7.45 22.58
C THR A 165 21.86 -6.72 21.27
N LEU A 166 20.82 -6.27 20.54
CA LEU A 166 20.95 -5.73 19.19
C LEU A 166 20.77 -4.20 19.11
N THR A 167 20.00 -3.59 20.00
CA THR A 167 19.68 -2.15 19.92
C THR A 167 20.59 -1.32 20.81
N MET A 168 21.52 -0.55 20.22
CA MET A 168 22.35 0.43 20.95
C MET A 168 21.71 1.82 21.04
N ASP A 169 20.74 2.12 20.18
CA ASP A 169 20.14 3.45 19.95
C ASP A 169 18.64 3.52 20.32
N ASN A 170 18.12 2.48 20.98
CA ASN A 170 16.71 2.33 21.38
C ASN A 170 15.70 2.28 20.20
N THR A 171 16.18 2.21 18.96
CA THR A 171 15.33 2.11 17.76
C THR A 171 14.99 0.64 17.49
N PHE A 172 13.71 0.31 17.37
CA PHE A 172 13.27 -1.06 17.08
C PHE A 172 12.22 -1.02 15.97
N THR A 173 12.57 -1.56 14.80
CA THR A 173 11.73 -1.54 13.61
C THR A 173 10.97 -2.85 13.43
N MET A 174 9.98 -2.83 12.54
CA MET A 174 9.21 -4.01 12.16
C MET A 174 10.09 -5.06 11.48
N ASP A 175 11.03 -4.66 10.63
CA ASP A 175 11.99 -5.59 10.01
C ASP A 175 12.84 -6.31 11.04
N MET A 176 13.32 -5.60 12.07
CA MET A 176 14.06 -6.22 13.17
C MET A 176 13.18 -7.20 13.95
N LEU A 177 11.90 -6.86 14.18
CA LEU A 177 10.96 -7.77 14.81
C LEU A 177 10.77 -9.04 13.95
N PHE A 178 10.57 -8.90 12.64
CA PHE A 178 10.39 -10.04 11.74
C PHE A 178 11.62 -10.92 11.65
N GLN A 179 12.83 -10.35 11.55
CA GLN A 179 14.08 -11.11 11.60
C GLN A 179 14.20 -11.91 12.90
N LEU A 180 13.89 -11.29 14.04
CA LEU A 180 13.96 -11.96 15.34
C LEU A 180 12.90 -13.05 15.52
N LEU A 181 11.68 -12.83 15.03
CA LEU A 181 10.61 -13.83 15.04
C LEU A 181 10.97 -15.01 14.13
N GLU A 182 11.43 -14.75 12.91
CA GLU A 182 11.86 -15.76 11.94
C GLU A 182 12.98 -16.64 12.53
N GLU A 183 14.00 -16.02 13.11
CA GLU A 183 15.11 -16.74 13.74
C GLU A 183 14.63 -17.56 14.95
N THR A 184 13.74 -17.00 15.78
CA THR A 184 13.24 -17.68 16.98
C THR A 184 12.35 -18.87 16.64
N ILE A 185 11.43 -18.71 15.68
CA ILE A 185 10.54 -19.79 15.22
C ILE A 185 11.37 -20.88 14.55
N SER A 186 12.33 -20.53 13.69
CA SER A 186 13.22 -21.50 13.04
C SER A 186 14.04 -22.30 14.05
N ASN A 187 14.55 -21.65 15.11
CA ASN A 187 15.26 -22.34 16.17
C ASN A 187 14.37 -23.32 16.94
N GLU A 188 13.12 -22.95 17.25
CA GLU A 188 12.16 -23.83 17.93
C GLU A 188 11.72 -25.00 17.04
N GLU A 189 11.59 -24.80 15.73
CA GLU A 189 11.36 -25.88 14.77
C GLU A 189 12.53 -26.87 14.78
N MET A 190 13.77 -26.37 14.75
CA MET A 190 14.96 -27.20 14.85
C MET A 190 15.01 -27.97 16.17
N VAL A 191 14.75 -27.32 17.31
CA VAL A 191 14.67 -27.99 18.62
C VAL A 191 13.64 -29.11 18.58
N THR A 192 12.44 -28.86 18.06
CA THR A 192 11.37 -29.87 17.93
C THR A 192 11.80 -31.06 17.08
N LEU A 193 12.58 -30.84 16.00
CA LEU A 193 13.12 -31.89 15.15
C LEU A 193 14.20 -32.74 15.86
N TYR A 194 15.08 -32.11 16.65
CA TYR A 194 16.16 -32.80 17.36
C TYR A 194 15.69 -33.48 18.66
N THR A 195 14.62 -32.98 19.29
CA THR A 195 14.07 -33.53 20.54
C THR A 195 12.84 -34.41 20.32
N GLY A 196 12.61 -34.88 19.08
CA GLY A 196 11.33 -35.44 18.64
C GLY A 196 10.69 -36.48 19.57
N GLY A 197 9.44 -36.21 19.96
CA GLY A 197 8.45 -37.21 20.38
C GLY A 197 8.55 -37.69 21.83
N ASN A 198 8.00 -36.93 22.78
CA ASN A 198 7.59 -37.50 24.07
C ASN A 198 6.08 -37.34 24.33
N ASP A 199 5.27 -37.37 23.26
CA ASP A 199 3.86 -37.75 23.36
C ASP A 199 3.75 -39.27 23.13
N ARG A 200 4.12 -40.02 24.16
CA ARG A 200 3.51 -41.32 24.45
C ARG A 200 3.08 -41.31 25.90
N SER A 201 1.87 -40.79 26.10
CA SER A 201 0.97 -41.24 27.14
C SER A 201 0.94 -42.77 27.21
N ALA A 202 1.39 -43.31 28.33
CA ALA A 202 0.89 -44.53 28.96
C ALA A 202 1.18 -44.41 30.47
#